data_AF-K6GMW7-F1
#
_entry.id   AF-K6GMW7-F1
#
_cell.length_a   1.000
_cell.length_b   1.000
_cell.length_c   1.000
_cell.angle_alpha   90.00
_cell.angle_beta   90.00
_cell.angle_gamma   90.00
#
_symmetry.space_group_name_H-M   'P 1'
#
loop_
_entity.id
_entity.type
_entity.pdbx_description
1 polymer ?
#
loop_
_entity_poly.entity_id
_entity_poly.type
_entity_poly.pdbx_seq_one_letter_code
_entity_poly.pdbx_strand_id
1 'polypeptide(L)' 'MAQDSTLAYYLEMIEQAPSYQDLVFIRNRIFDAVEATLPQEDVNAVKRAWTERAQDESVPVVPPGQGKTA' A
#
# COMPACT_ATOMS: atom_id res chain seq x y z
N MET A 1 1.81 -21.95 0.93
CA MET A 1 2.54 -21.60 2.18
C MET A 1 3.39 -20.35 2.02
N ALA A 2 4.22 -20.18 0.97
CA ALA A 2 4.99 -18.91 0.80
C ALA A 2 4.18 -17.77 0.13
N GLN A 3 3.26 -18.09 -0.79
CA GLN A 3 2.44 -17.10 -1.50
C GLN A 3 1.42 -16.41 -0.58
N ASP A 4 0.73 -17.18 0.27
CA ASP A 4 -0.21 -16.64 1.27
C ASP A 4 0.47 -15.64 2.22
N SER A 5 1.69 -15.92 2.64
CA SER A 5 2.50 -15.02 3.48
C SER A 5 2.93 -13.76 2.73
N THR A 6 3.13 -13.85 1.42
CA THR A 6 3.56 -12.72 0.58
C THR A 6 2.40 -11.77 0.30
N LEU A 7 1.21 -12.30 -0.02
CA LEU A 7 0.00 -11.49 -0.14
C LEU A 7 -0.34 -10.78 1.18
N ALA A 8 -0.36 -11.53 2.29
CA ALA A 8 -0.65 -10.98 3.61
C ALA A 8 0.31 -9.84 3.99
N TYR A 9 1.61 -9.99 3.66
CA TYR A 9 2.60 -8.94 3.87
C TYR A 9 2.24 -7.62 3.14
N TYR A 10 1.85 -7.69 1.87
CA TYR A 10 1.49 -6.49 1.12
C TYR A 10 0.18 -5.85 1.58
N LEU A 11 -0.80 -6.66 1.98
CA LEU A 11 -2.06 -6.17 2.54
C LEU A 11 -1.83 -5.46 3.88
N GLU A 12 -1.03 -6.04 4.77
CA GLU A 12 -0.68 -5.43 6.05
C GLU A 12 0.10 -4.12 5.86
N MET A 13 1.03 -4.07 4.90
CA MET A 13 1.76 -2.84 4.57
C MET A 13 0.84 -1.71 4.10
N ILE A 14 -0.23 -2.02 3.36
CA ILE A 14 -1.24 -1.03 2.94
C ILE A 14 -2.07 -0.58 4.13
N GLU A 15 -2.52 -1.50 4.97
CA GLU A 15 -3.35 -1.20 6.15
C GLU A 15 -2.60 -0.28 7.12
N GLN A 16 -1.32 -0.58 7.36
CA GLN A 16 -0.44 0.17 8.26
C GLN A 16 0.11 1.47 7.65
N ALA A 17 -0.23 1.81 6.40
CA ALA A 17 0.23 3.03 5.77
C ALA A 17 -0.24 4.26 6.59
N PRO A 18 0.68 5.05 7.16
CA PRO A 18 0.30 6.13 8.09
C PRO A 18 -0.21 7.37 7.36
N SER A 19 0.00 7.49 6.05
CA SER A 19 -0.47 8.62 5.25
C SER A 19 -0.78 8.24 3.80
N TYR A 20 -1.46 9.16 3.12
CA TYR A 20 -1.70 9.04 1.68
C TYR A 20 -0.38 9.06 0.88
N GLN A 21 0.66 9.73 1.37
CA GLN A 21 1.97 9.71 0.71
C GLN A 21 2.61 8.32 0.74
N ASP A 22 2.46 7.60 1.85
CA ASP A 22 2.93 6.23 1.95
C ASP A 22 2.16 5.32 1.00
N LEU A 23 0.85 5.52 0.85
CA LEU A 23 0.06 4.83 -0.18
C LEU A 23 0.57 5.14 -1.58
N VAL A 24 0.86 6.41 -1.91
CA VAL A 24 1.43 6.78 -3.22
C VAL A 24 2.80 6.12 -3.44
N PHE A 25 3.65 6.07 -2.40
CA PHE A 25 4.93 5.38 -2.46
C PHE A 25 4.76 3.88 -2.72
N ILE A 26 3.85 3.22 -2.00
CA ILE A 26 3.51 1.81 -2.20
C ILE A 26 3.06 1.58 -3.64
N ARG A 27 2.14 2.40 -4.16
CA ARG A 27 1.66 2.28 -5.54
C ARG A 27 2.79 2.42 -6.56
N ASN A 28 3.70 3.37 -6.37
CA ASN A 28 4.73 3.66 -7.37
C ASN A 28 5.95 2.73 -7.29
N ARG A 29 6.21 2.11 -6.14
CA ARG A 29 7.44 1.33 -5.92
C ARG A 29 7.20 -0.15 -5.70
N ILE A 30 6.03 -0.52 -5.19
CA ILE A 30 5.73 -1.90 -4.77
C ILE A 30 4.79 -2.60 -5.76
N PHE A 31 3.91 -1.88 -6.45
CA PHE A 31 2.98 -2.52 -7.40
C PHE A 31 3.70 -3.25 -8.54
N ASP A 32 4.79 -2.69 -9.07
CA ASP A 32 5.59 -3.38 -10.10
C ASP A 32 6.11 -4.74 -9.60
N ALA A 33 6.56 -4.81 -8.34
CA ALA A 33 7.02 -6.05 -7.73
C ALA A 33 5.86 -7.01 -7.45
N VAL A 34 4.72 -6.51 -7.01
CA VAL A 34 3.50 -7.30 -6.78
C VAL A 34 3.02 -7.94 -8.08
N GLU A 35 2.95 -7.16 -9.18
CA GLU A 35 2.55 -7.64 -10.50
C GLU A 35 3.52 -8.67 -11.09
N ALA A 36 4.81 -8.60 -10.75
CA ALA A 36 5.81 -9.56 -11.19
C ALA A 36 5.87 -10.85 -10.35
N THR A 37 5.37 -10.83 -9.11
CA THR A 37 5.57 -11.93 -8.14
C THR A 37 4.30 -12.68 -7.78
N LEU A 38 3.15 -12.03 -7.83
CA LEU A 38 1.87 -12.60 -7.42
C LEU A 38 1.01 -13.01 -8.62
N PRO A 39 0.15 -14.02 -8.47
CA PRO A 39 -0.88 -14.30 -9.46
C PRO A 39 -1.85 -13.12 -9.55
N GLN A 40 -2.52 -13.01 -10.70
CA GLN A 40 -3.37 -11.85 -11.00
C GLN A 40 -4.53 -11.65 -10.00
N GLU A 41 -5.04 -12.72 -9.40
CA GLU A 41 -6.06 -12.66 -8.34
C GLU A 41 -5.55 -11.88 -7.10
N ASP A 42 -4.35 -12.22 -6.64
CA ASP A 42 -3.69 -11.58 -5.49
C ASP A 42 -3.30 -10.14 -5.80
N VAL A 43 -2.80 -9.88 -7.02
CA VAL A 43 -2.53 -8.51 -7.50
C VAL A 43 -3.80 -7.65 -7.40
N ASN A 44 -4.95 -8.19 -7.83
CA ASN A 44 -6.22 -7.49 -7.75
C ASN A 44 -6.64 -7.24 -6.30
N ALA A 45 -6.39 -8.19 -5.40
CA ALA A 45 -6.64 -8.02 -3.97
C ALA A 45 -5.81 -6.88 -3.38
N VAL A 46 -4.51 -6.82 -3.68
CA VAL A 46 -3.61 -5.73 -3.23
C VAL A 46 -4.05 -4.38 -3.79
N LYS A 47 -4.38 -4.31 -5.09
CA LYS A 47 -4.88 -3.07 -5.73
C LYS A 47 -6.19 -2.59 -5.12
N ARG A 48 -7.09 -3.53 -4.79
CA ARG A 48 -8.36 -3.23 -4.15
C ARG A 48 -8.14 -2.69 -2.74
N ALA A 49 -7.36 -3.37 -1.90
CA ALA A 49 -7.05 -2.92 -0.55
C ALA A 49 -6.40 -1.53 -0.55
N TRP A 50 -5.49 -1.28 -1.48
CA TRP A 50 -4.90 0.04 -1.66
C TRP A 50 -5.94 1.11 -2.02
N THR A 51 -6.87 0.79 -2.93
CA THR A 51 -7.91 1.72 -3.37
C THR A 51 -8.88 2.04 -2.24
N GLU A 52 -9.30 1.03 -1.47
CA GLU A 52 -10.17 1.19 -0.30
C GLU A 52 -9.48 2.08 0.74
N ARG A 53 -8.20 1.82 1.03
CA ARG A 53 -7.43 2.65 1.97
C ARG A 53 -7.15 4.06 1.45
N ALA A 54 -6.94 4.23 0.15
CA ALA A 54 -6.72 5.54 -0.47
C ALA A 54 -7.98 6.42 -0.48
N GLN A 55 -9.16 5.81 -0.41
CA GLN A 55 -10.46 6.49 -0.31
C GLN A 55 -10.89 6.72 1.14
N ASP A 56 -10.18 6.14 2.10
CA ASP A 56 -10.48 6.26 3.53
C ASP A 56 -10.11 7.67 4.02
N GLU A 57 -11.13 8.41 4.45
CA GLU A 57 -10.99 9.78 4.96
C GLU A 57 -10.17 9.85 6.27
N SER A 58 -9.96 8.72 6.95
CA SER A 58 -9.08 8.63 8.12
C SER A 58 -7.59 8.66 7.76
N VAL A 59 -7.23 8.45 6.49
CA VAL A 59 -5.83 8.49 6.05
C VAL A 59 -5.40 9.94 5.89
N PRO A 60 -4.46 10.43 6.72
CA PRO A 60 -4.05 11.82 6.64
C PRO A 60 -3.28 12.06 5.34
N VAL A 61 -3.65 13.15 4.65
CA VAL A 61 -2.87 13.70 3.54
C VAL A 61 -1.80 14.59 4.15
N VAL A 62 -0.61 14.04 4.37
CA VAL A 62 0.51 14.81 4.91
C VAL A 62 1.20 15.52 3.74
N PRO A 63 1.35 16.86 3.76
CA PRO A 63 2.10 17.57 2.73
C PRO A 63 3.57 17.16 2.75
N PRO A 64 4.22 17.05 1.58
CA PRO A 64 5.66 16.81 1.53
C PRO A 64 6.37 18.03 2.12
N GLY A 65 6.99 17.86 3.29
CA GLY A 65 7.75 18.93 3.98
C GLY A 65 7.30 19.27 5.40
N GLN A 66 6.25 18.63 5.95
CA GLN A 66 5.79 18.90 7.33
C GLN A 66 6.32 17.94 8.41
N GLY A 67 7.36 17.16 8.10
CA GLY A 67 8.03 16.27 9.06
C GLY A 67 9.40 16.78 9.48
N LYS A 68 9.48 17.35 10.68
CA LYS A 68 10.63 17.86 11.47
C LYS A 68 11.13 19.28 11.18
N THR A 69 10.50 20.23 11.88
CA THR A 69 11.24 21.23 12.66
C THR A 69 10.71 21.23 14.09
N ALA A 70 11.67 21.16 15.02
CA ALA A 70 11.58 21.09 16.49
C ALA A 70 11.29 19.69 17.08
#